data_AF-A0A7J7ST24-F1
#
_entry.id   AF-A0A7J7ST24-F1
#
_cell.length_a   1.000
_cell.length_b   1.000
_cell.length_c   1.000
_cell.angle_alpha   90.00
_cell.angle_beta   90.00
_cell.angle_gamma   90.00
#
_symmetry.space_group_name_H-M   'P 1'
#
loop_
_entity.id
_entity.type
_entity.pdbx_description
1 polymer ?
#
loop_
_entity_poly.entity_id
_entity_poly.type
_entity_poly.pdbx_seq_one_letter_code
_entity_poly.pdbx_strand_id
1 'polypeptide(L)'
;MVLDLDLFRTDKGGDPDRIRETQKNRFKDPGLVDRLVKADGEWRRCRFQTDNLNKLKNLCSKTIGEKMKKKEPVGNDESIPENLLNLDDLTSDTLANLKVSQIKKLRLLIDEAILKCDAQRIKLEEERFENLREIGNLLHPSVPISNDEDADNKVERIWGDCTVKKKYSHYPHHLRHPGELPDGEGHRRAREVEGVHAARSPRTDSLCEACAH
;
A
#
# COMPACT_ATOMS: atom_id res chain seq x y z
N MET A 1 1.27 8.75 -0.05
CA MET A 1 2.11 8.60 1.16
C MET A 1 1.30 7.80 2.17
N VAL A 2 1.91 6.83 2.83
CA VAL A 2 1.22 5.89 3.73
C VAL A 2 1.87 5.90 5.11
N LEU A 3 1.16 5.48 6.15
CA LEU A 3 1.71 5.40 7.49
C LEU A 3 2.86 4.39 7.57
N ASP A 4 3.78 4.63 8.51
CA ASP A 4 4.85 3.69 8.80
C ASP A 4 4.26 2.39 9.39
N LEU A 5 4.77 1.26 8.91
CA LEU A 5 4.29 -0.06 9.27
C LEU A 5 4.64 -0.42 10.72
N ASP A 6 5.71 0.16 11.26
CA ASP A 6 6.12 -0.08 12.66
C ASP A 6 5.12 0.48 13.67
N LEU A 7 4.29 1.45 13.28
CA LEU A 7 3.17 1.93 14.11
C LEU A 7 2.11 0.86 14.37
N PHE A 8 2.01 -0.15 13.51
CA PHE A 8 1.07 -1.27 13.62
C PHE A 8 1.67 -2.48 14.36
N ARG A 9 2.94 -2.40 14.79
CA ARG A 9 3.67 -3.52 15.40
C ARG A 9 3.93 -3.24 16.87
N THR A 10 3.25 -3.99 17.74
CA THR A 10 3.42 -3.87 19.20
C THR A 10 4.84 -4.24 19.66
N ASP A 11 5.51 -5.18 18.96
CA ASP A 11 6.89 -5.56 19.23
C ASP A 11 7.93 -4.48 18.87
N LYS A 12 7.54 -3.49 18.06
CA LYS A 12 8.35 -2.33 17.67
C LYS A 12 8.00 -1.05 18.43
N GLY A 13 7.12 -1.13 19.43
CA GLY A 13 6.63 0.03 20.18
C GLY A 13 5.50 0.80 19.49
N GLY A 14 4.91 0.24 18.43
CA GLY A 14 3.70 0.74 17.79
C GLY A 14 2.44 0.46 18.60
N ASP A 15 1.39 1.24 18.34
CA ASP A 15 0.09 1.14 19.00
C ASP A 15 -1.04 1.06 17.94
N PRO A 16 -1.47 -0.17 17.58
CA PRO A 16 -2.58 -0.36 16.66
C PRO A 16 -3.92 0.20 17.16
N ASP A 17 -4.12 0.29 18.49
CA ASP A 17 -5.37 0.80 19.08
C ASP A 17 -5.54 2.29 18.80
N ARG A 18 -4.44 3.05 18.90
CA ARG A 18 -4.43 4.47 18.54
C ARG A 18 -4.79 4.70 17.07
N ILE A 19 -4.38 3.81 16.18
CA ILE A 19 -4.72 3.89 14.75
C ILE A 19 -6.19 3.51 14.53
N ARG A 20 -6.70 2.50 15.24
CA ARG A 20 -8.14 2.16 15.24
C ARG A 20 -9.00 3.35 15.67
N GLU A 21 -8.60 4.04 16.74
CA GLU A 21 -9.28 5.25 17.21
C GLU A 21 -9.23 6.35 16.14
N THR A 22 -8.08 6.56 15.51
CA THR A 22 -7.95 7.53 14.41
C THR A 22 -8.88 7.22 13.24
N GLN A 23 -9.05 5.94 12.87
CA GLN A 23 -10.01 5.56 11.82
C GLN A 23 -11.46 5.82 12.23
N LYS A 24 -11.83 5.55 13.49
CA LYS A 24 -13.16 5.88 14.03
C LYS A 24 -13.41 7.39 14.00
N ASN A 25 -12.44 8.19 14.41
CA ASN A 25 -12.51 9.66 14.37
C ASN A 25 -12.61 10.21 12.94
N ARG A 26 -12.21 9.42 11.94
CA ARG A 26 -12.39 9.72 10.51
C ARG A 26 -13.66 9.11 9.91
N PHE A 27 -14.51 8.48 10.73
CA PHE A 27 -15.73 7.79 10.29
C PHE A 27 -15.45 6.70 9.24
N LYS A 28 -14.29 6.06 9.35
CA LYS A 28 -13.84 4.96 8.47
C LYS A 28 -13.84 3.62 9.22
N ASP A 29 -13.73 2.52 8.47
CA ASP A 29 -13.69 1.16 9.00
C ASP A 29 -12.41 0.90 9.84
N PRO A 30 -12.51 0.69 11.17
CA PRO A 30 -11.37 0.31 11.99
C PRO A 30 -10.89 -1.13 11.71
N GLY A 31 -11.73 -1.98 11.12
CA GLY A 31 -11.39 -3.37 10.79
C GLY A 31 -10.30 -3.50 9.72
N LEU A 32 -9.99 -2.43 8.98
CA LEU A 32 -8.81 -2.37 8.11
C LEU A 32 -7.49 -2.52 8.89
N VAL A 33 -7.43 -1.97 10.11
CA VAL A 33 -6.26 -2.08 10.97
C VAL A 33 -6.04 -3.52 11.41
N ASP A 34 -7.11 -4.22 11.79
CA ASP A 34 -7.03 -5.62 12.21
C ASP A 34 -6.61 -6.55 11.07
N ARG A 35 -7.16 -6.33 9.87
CA ARG A 35 -6.77 -7.04 8.65
C ARG A 35 -5.30 -6.82 8.33
N LEU A 36 -4.81 -5.58 8.42
CA LEU A 36 -3.42 -5.24 8.21
C LEU A 36 -2.49 -5.93 9.22
N VAL A 37 -2.82 -5.87 10.52
CA VAL A 37 -2.01 -6.50 11.58
C VAL A 37 -1.95 -8.02 11.38
N LYS A 38 -3.07 -8.64 10.99
CA LYS A 38 -3.13 -10.07 10.67
C LYS A 38 -2.24 -10.40 9.46
N ALA A 39 -2.39 -9.68 8.36
CA ALA A 39 -1.61 -9.90 7.13
C ALA A 39 -0.10 -9.69 7.37
N ASP A 40 0.31 -8.66 8.13
CA ASP A 40 1.71 -8.45 8.50
C ASP A 40 2.25 -9.57 9.41
N GLY A 41 1.44 -10.06 10.35
CA GLY A 41 1.80 -11.19 11.21
C GLY A 41 2.04 -12.47 10.41
N GLU A 42 1.15 -12.79 9.47
CA GLU A 42 1.29 -13.93 8.55
C GLU A 42 2.49 -13.75 7.63
N TRP A 43 2.69 -12.55 7.07
CA TRP A 43 3.85 -12.24 6.21
C TRP A 43 5.18 -12.44 6.95
N ARG A 44 5.27 -12.00 8.21
CA ARG A 44 6.47 -12.19 9.05
C ARG A 44 6.73 -13.67 9.35
N ARG A 45 5.67 -14.45 9.59
CA ARG A 45 5.79 -15.91 9.77
C ARG A 45 6.30 -16.59 8.50
N CYS A 46 5.72 -16.27 7.34
CA CYS A 46 6.19 -16.79 6.05
C CYS A 46 7.66 -16.41 5.80
N ARG A 47 8.06 -15.16 6.10
CA ARG A 47 9.45 -14.73 5.96
C ARG A 47 10.40 -15.55 6.82
N PHE A 48 10.04 -15.80 8.07
CA PHE A 48 10.81 -16.63 9.00
C PHE A 48 10.89 -18.10 8.54
N GLN A 49 9.78 -18.66 8.07
CA GLN A 49 9.74 -20.00 7.48
C GLN A 49 10.68 -20.11 6.28
N THR A 50 10.64 -19.15 5.35
CA THR A 50 11.56 -19.10 4.20
C THR A 50 13.03 -19.06 4.65
N ASP A 51 13.38 -18.30 5.69
CA ASP A 51 14.75 -18.28 6.22
C ASP A 51 15.17 -19.64 6.81
N ASN A 52 14.27 -20.33 7.52
CA ASN A 52 14.55 -21.66 8.07
C ASN A 52 14.69 -22.71 6.95
N LEU A 53 13.81 -22.70 5.96
CA LEU A 53 13.89 -23.58 4.80
C LEU A 53 15.20 -23.37 4.02
N ASN A 54 15.67 -22.13 3.87
CA ASN A 54 16.96 -21.85 3.24
C ASN A 54 18.14 -22.41 4.06
N LYS A 55 18.09 -22.34 5.40
CA LYS A 55 19.10 -22.99 6.26
C LYS A 55 19.11 -24.50 6.06
N LEU A 56 17.95 -25.14 6.04
CA LEU A 56 17.80 -26.58 5.82
C LEU A 56 18.31 -27.00 4.43
N LYS A 57 17.97 -26.25 3.38
CA LYS A 57 18.49 -26.46 2.02
C LYS A 57 20.02 -26.42 1.96
N ASN A 58 20.63 -25.45 2.65
CA ASN A 58 22.08 -25.32 2.72
C ASN A 58 22.71 -26.48 3.50
N LEU A 59 22.07 -26.91 4.59
CA LEU A 59 22.50 -28.08 5.37
C LEU A 59 22.48 -29.36 4.53
N CYS A 60 21.38 -29.62 3.80
CA CYS A 60 21.28 -30.74 2.85
C CYS A 60 22.39 -30.68 1.78
N SER A 61 22.70 -29.49 1.25
CA SER A 61 23.75 -29.34 0.24
C SER A 61 25.15 -29.65 0.81
N LYS A 62 25.40 -29.24 2.06
CA LYS A 62 26.65 -29.54 2.77
C LYS A 62 26.80 -31.04 3.04
N THR A 63 25.76 -31.70 3.54
CA THR A 63 25.82 -33.15 3.83
C THR A 63 26.00 -33.99 2.57
N ILE A 64 25.36 -33.61 1.45
CA ILE A 64 25.62 -34.24 0.14
C ILE A 64 27.11 -34.10 -0.23
N GLY A 65 27.69 -32.91 -0.11
CA GLY A 65 29.10 -32.68 -0.43
C GLY A 65 30.05 -33.54 0.42
N GLU A 66 29.79 -33.66 1.72
CA GLU A 66 30.56 -34.48 2.65
C GLU A 66 30.48 -35.98 2.31
N LYS A 67 29.28 -36.49 2.00
CA LYS A 67 29.07 -37.90 1.60
C LYS A 67 29.73 -38.23 0.27
N MET A 68 29.65 -37.32 -0.70
CA MET A 68 30.32 -37.46 -2.00
C MET A 68 31.84 -37.49 -1.86
N LYS A 69 32.40 -36.65 -0.97
CA LYS A 69 33.85 -36.66 -0.67
C LYS A 69 34.31 -37.97 -0.03
N LYS A 70 33.45 -38.59 0.79
CA LYS A 70 33.68 -39.92 1.40
C LYS A 70 33.45 -41.11 0.47
N LYS A 71 33.02 -40.87 -0.78
CA LYS A 71 32.68 -41.90 -1.79
C LYS A 71 31.59 -42.88 -1.30
N GLU A 72 30.64 -42.40 -0.48
CA GLU A 72 29.49 -43.20 -0.07
C GLU A 72 28.62 -43.55 -1.29
N PRO A 73 28.03 -44.76 -1.35
CA PRO A 73 27.16 -45.15 -2.45
C PRO A 73 25.93 -44.23 -2.48
N VAL A 74 25.60 -43.71 -3.66
CA VAL A 74 24.50 -42.75 -3.86
C VAL A 74 23.15 -43.33 -3.42
N GLY A 75 23.00 -44.66 -3.53
CA GLY A 75 21.78 -45.39 -3.21
C GLY A 75 20.71 -45.20 -4.30
N ASN A 76 19.93 -46.24 -4.58
CA ASN A 76 18.79 -46.18 -5.50
C ASN A 76 17.45 -46.03 -4.77
N ASP A 77 17.48 -45.96 -3.43
CA ASP A 77 16.27 -45.82 -2.65
C ASP A 77 15.85 -44.36 -2.61
N GLU A 78 14.67 -44.14 -3.11
CA GLU A 78 14.07 -42.87 -3.44
C GLU A 78 12.88 -42.58 -2.51
N SER A 79 12.63 -43.44 -1.52
CA SER A 79 11.60 -43.28 -0.51
C SER A 79 12.05 -42.29 0.58
N ILE A 80 11.16 -41.35 0.93
CA ILE A 80 11.35 -40.41 2.04
C ILE A 80 10.56 -40.97 3.23
N PRO A 81 11.18 -41.19 4.40
CA PRO A 81 10.45 -41.59 5.60
C PRO A 81 9.38 -40.55 5.94
N GLU A 82 8.15 -40.99 6.24
CA GLU A 82 7.02 -40.09 6.52
C GLU A 82 7.29 -39.12 7.68
N ASN A 83 8.11 -39.56 8.66
CA ASN A 83 8.57 -38.77 9.79
C ASN A 83 9.45 -37.55 9.40
N LEU A 84 10.01 -37.51 8.19
CA LEU A 84 10.83 -36.39 7.69
C LEU A 84 10.04 -35.41 6.81
N LEU A 85 8.72 -35.60 6.62
CA LEU A 85 7.89 -34.59 5.96
C LEU A 85 7.72 -33.33 6.82
N ASN A 86 7.87 -33.46 8.14
CA ASN A 86 7.95 -32.30 9.03
C ASN A 86 9.35 -31.70 8.95
N LEU A 87 9.50 -30.71 8.06
CA LEU A 87 10.78 -30.04 7.80
C LEU A 87 11.41 -29.41 9.05
N ASP A 88 10.61 -29.12 10.07
CA ASP A 88 11.05 -28.50 11.32
C ASP A 88 11.96 -29.43 12.18
N ASP A 89 11.90 -30.75 11.98
CA ASP A 89 12.68 -31.73 12.76
C ASP A 89 13.99 -32.18 12.06
N LEU A 90 14.36 -31.55 10.94
CA LEU A 90 15.59 -31.90 10.22
C LEU A 90 16.82 -31.45 11.01
N THR A 91 17.59 -32.41 11.53
CA THR A 91 18.87 -32.17 12.21
C THR A 91 20.04 -32.68 11.37
N SER A 92 21.26 -32.26 11.73
CA SER A 92 22.48 -32.76 11.10
C SER A 92 22.60 -34.29 11.23
N ASP A 93 22.16 -34.84 12.37
CA ASP A 93 22.27 -36.26 12.67
C ASP A 93 21.26 -37.09 11.86
N THR A 94 20.03 -36.61 11.69
CA THR A 94 19.05 -37.26 10.83
C THR A 94 19.48 -37.26 9.37
N LEU A 95 20.10 -36.16 8.90
CA LEU A 95 20.65 -36.07 7.54
C LEU A 95 21.87 -36.98 7.32
N ALA A 96 22.69 -37.21 8.35
CA ALA A 96 23.84 -38.10 8.26
C ALA A 96 23.43 -39.56 8.03
N ASN A 97 22.30 -39.97 8.59
CA ASN A 97 21.76 -41.34 8.48
C ASN A 97 21.08 -41.62 7.12
N LEU A 98 20.80 -40.59 6.32
CA LEU A 98 20.13 -40.73 5.02
C LEU A 98 21.13 -40.97 3.87
N LYS A 99 20.63 -41.58 2.79
CA LYS A 99 21.38 -41.77 1.53
C LYS A 99 21.35 -40.50 0.67
N VAL A 100 22.31 -40.37 -0.25
CA VAL A 100 22.44 -39.18 -1.12
C VAL A 100 21.20 -38.97 -2.00
N SER A 101 20.60 -40.05 -2.53
CA SER A 101 19.33 -40.00 -3.28
C SER A 101 18.19 -39.36 -2.47
N GLN A 102 18.03 -39.74 -1.21
CA GLN A 102 16.98 -39.24 -0.32
C GLN A 102 17.20 -37.76 0.01
N ILE A 103 18.45 -37.36 0.30
CA ILE A 103 18.77 -35.95 0.61
C ILE A 103 18.54 -35.06 -0.62
N LYS A 104 18.82 -35.55 -1.84
CA LYS A 104 18.50 -34.83 -3.09
C LYS A 104 16.99 -34.63 -3.25
N LYS A 105 16.17 -35.61 -2.92
CA LYS A 105 14.70 -35.44 -2.94
C LYS A 105 14.19 -34.48 -1.88
N LEU A 106 14.69 -34.58 -0.64
CA LEU A 106 14.35 -33.63 0.43
C LEU A 106 14.67 -32.20 0.00
N ARG A 107 15.80 -31.98 -0.68
CA ARG A 107 16.15 -30.68 -1.23
C ARG A 107 15.12 -30.18 -2.26
N LEU A 108 14.64 -31.04 -3.15
CA LEU A 108 13.58 -30.67 -4.11
C LEU A 108 12.28 -30.28 -3.39
N LEU A 109 11.87 -31.02 -2.36
CA LEU A 109 10.70 -30.67 -1.55
C LEU A 109 10.88 -29.35 -0.80
N ILE A 110 12.08 -29.07 -0.27
CA ILE A 110 12.39 -27.79 0.37
C ILE A 110 12.32 -26.66 -0.67
N ASP A 111 12.83 -26.87 -1.88
CA ASP A 111 12.74 -25.88 -2.97
C ASP A 111 11.26 -25.59 -3.34
N GLU A 112 10.42 -26.63 -3.44
CA GLU A 112 8.97 -26.46 -3.66
C GLU A 112 8.28 -25.72 -2.49
N ALA A 113 8.67 -26.03 -1.25
CA ALA A 113 8.14 -25.36 -0.06
C ALA A 113 8.53 -23.86 -0.04
N ILE A 114 9.78 -23.53 -0.38
CA ILE A 114 10.25 -22.15 -0.51
C ILE A 114 9.41 -21.39 -1.55
N LEU A 115 9.18 -21.99 -2.73
CA LEU A 115 8.35 -21.37 -3.77
C LEU A 115 6.91 -21.11 -3.30
N LYS A 116 6.31 -22.05 -2.56
CA LYS A 116 4.98 -21.88 -1.97
C LYS A 116 4.96 -20.75 -0.93
N CYS A 117 5.94 -20.70 -0.03
CA CYS A 117 6.07 -19.65 0.97
C CYS A 117 6.29 -18.27 0.34
N ASP A 118 7.11 -18.18 -0.71
CA ASP A 118 7.35 -16.92 -1.43
C ASP A 118 6.09 -16.43 -2.17
N ALA A 119 5.33 -17.34 -2.79
CA ALA A 119 4.05 -16.99 -3.41
C ALA A 119 3.03 -16.49 -2.38
N GLN A 120 2.98 -17.10 -1.19
CA GLN A 120 2.15 -16.61 -0.07
C GLN A 120 2.63 -15.24 0.43
N ARG A 121 3.94 -15.04 0.54
CA ARG A 121 4.54 -13.78 0.97
C ARG A 121 4.15 -12.62 0.05
N ILE A 122 4.18 -12.83 -1.27
CA ILE A 122 3.77 -11.79 -2.25
C ILE A 122 2.29 -11.44 -2.08
N LYS A 123 1.41 -12.46 -1.98
CA LYS A 123 -0.03 -12.23 -1.76
C LYS A 123 -0.33 -11.47 -0.48
N LEU A 124 0.33 -11.83 0.62
CA LEU A 124 0.17 -11.15 1.92
C LEU A 124 0.72 -9.73 1.88
N GLU A 125 1.77 -9.48 1.09
CA GLU A 125 2.32 -8.14 0.90
C GLU A 125 1.35 -7.23 0.14
N GLU A 126 0.71 -7.75 -0.92
CA GLU A 126 -0.36 -7.05 -1.65
C GLU A 126 -1.57 -6.78 -0.74
N GLU A 127 -2.06 -7.79 -0.02
CA GLU A 127 -3.18 -7.63 0.92
C GLU A 127 -2.86 -6.61 2.02
N ARG A 128 -1.67 -6.68 2.61
CA ARG A 128 -1.20 -5.71 3.60
C ARG A 128 -1.15 -4.31 3.00
N PHE A 129 -0.66 -4.16 1.77
CA PHE A 129 -0.53 -2.86 1.12
C PHE A 129 -1.88 -2.24 0.75
N GLU A 130 -2.84 -3.01 0.24
CA GLU A 130 -4.19 -2.53 -0.04
C GLU A 130 -4.88 -2.03 1.23
N ASN A 131 -4.78 -2.77 2.35
CA ASN A 131 -5.30 -2.29 3.64
C ASN A 131 -4.58 -1.02 4.11
N LEU A 132 -3.24 -0.98 3.98
CA LEU A 132 -2.43 0.16 4.40
C LEU A 132 -2.76 1.43 3.59
N ARG A 133 -3.06 1.30 2.29
CA ARG A 133 -3.38 2.42 1.40
C ARG A 133 -4.65 3.17 1.83
N GLU A 134 -5.64 2.47 2.35
CA GLU A 134 -6.93 3.05 2.75
C GLU A 134 -6.88 3.72 4.14
N ILE A 135 -5.86 3.39 4.95
CA ILE A 135 -5.66 3.94 6.29
C ILE A 135 -5.05 5.34 6.20
N GLY A 136 -5.85 6.34 6.56
CA GLY A 136 -5.41 7.74 6.62
C GLY A 136 -4.37 8.03 7.71
N ASN A 137 -3.70 9.17 7.59
CA ASN A 137 -2.68 9.63 8.54
C ASN A 137 -3.24 9.89 9.96
N LEU A 138 -2.36 9.98 10.96
CA LEU A 138 -2.72 10.39 12.32
C LEU A 138 -3.34 11.79 12.33
N LEU A 139 -4.39 11.96 13.13
CA LEU A 139 -5.03 13.25 13.33
C LEU A 139 -4.21 14.09 14.32
N HIS A 140 -4.06 15.38 14.02
CA HIS A 140 -3.52 16.33 15.00
C HIS A 140 -4.57 16.58 16.10
N PRO A 141 -4.19 16.76 17.37
CA PRO A 141 -5.14 16.93 18.47
C PRO A 141 -6.12 18.10 18.33
N SER A 142 -5.81 19.10 17.48
CA SER A 142 -6.69 20.25 17.23
C SER A 142 -7.74 20.01 16.16
N VAL A 143 -7.76 18.86 15.48
CA VAL A 143 -8.70 18.61 14.39
C VAL A 143 -10.09 18.35 14.96
N PRO A 144 -11.12 19.10 14.54
CA PRO A 144 -12.50 18.82 14.95
C PRO A 144 -12.93 17.44 14.41
N ILE A 145 -13.49 16.62 15.30
CA ILE A 145 -13.98 15.28 14.97
C ILE A 145 -15.47 15.42 14.62
N SER A 146 -15.78 15.55 13.34
CA SER A 146 -17.15 15.53 12.81
C SER A 146 -17.19 14.99 11.38
N ASN A 147 -18.39 14.55 10.97
CA ASN A 147 -18.71 14.11 9.61
C ASN A 147 -19.58 15.14 8.84
N ASP A 148 -19.86 16.30 9.43
CA ASP A 148 -20.62 17.39 8.80
C ASP A 148 -19.74 18.64 8.63
N GLU A 149 -19.42 18.96 7.38
CA GLU A 149 -18.56 20.10 7.02
C GLU A 149 -19.26 21.45 7.22
N ASP A 150 -20.57 21.53 7.03
CA ASP A 150 -21.31 22.80 7.09
C ASP A 150 -21.54 23.24 8.54
N ALA A 151 -21.76 22.26 9.45
CA ALA A 151 -22.06 22.52 10.84
C ALA A 151 -20.82 22.69 11.73
N ASP A 152 -19.78 21.85 11.55
CA ASP A 152 -18.75 21.66 12.57
C ASP A 152 -17.36 22.16 12.17
N ASN A 153 -17.21 22.74 10.97
CA ASN A 153 -15.97 23.39 10.56
C ASN A 153 -15.69 24.63 11.42
N LYS A 154 -14.62 24.55 12.21
CA LYS A 154 -14.17 25.65 13.07
C LYS A 154 -13.45 26.74 12.25
N VAL A 155 -13.98 27.96 12.29
CA VAL A 155 -13.33 29.14 11.70
C VAL A 155 -12.17 29.59 12.61
N GLU A 156 -10.93 29.39 12.16
CA GLU A 156 -9.74 29.78 12.95
C GLU A 156 -9.41 31.27 12.85
N ARG A 157 -9.68 31.91 11.70
CA ARG A 157 -9.43 33.35 11.51
C ARG A 157 -10.38 33.93 10.48
N ILE A 158 -10.76 35.18 10.71
CA ILE A 158 -11.48 36.04 9.76
C ILE A 158 -10.57 37.23 9.44
N TRP A 159 -10.52 37.66 8.18
CA TRP A 159 -9.70 38.80 7.76
C TRP A 159 -10.44 39.67 6.76
N GLY A 160 -10.44 40.99 6.99
CA GLY A 160 -11.23 41.95 6.22
C GLY A 160 -12.72 41.94 6.60
N ASP A 161 -13.55 42.60 5.78
CA ASP A 161 -15.00 42.58 5.93
C ASP A 161 -15.61 41.48 5.04
N CYS A 162 -16.06 40.39 5.67
CA CYS A 162 -16.66 39.24 5.00
C CYS A 162 -18.19 39.36 4.82
N THR A 163 -18.80 40.48 5.21
CA THR A 163 -20.26 40.69 5.13
C THR A 163 -20.70 41.47 3.89
N VAL A 164 -19.74 42.09 3.18
CA VAL A 164 -20.01 42.90 1.99
C VAL A 164 -20.64 42.05 0.88
N LYS A 165 -21.88 42.38 0.53
CA LYS A 165 -22.56 41.81 -0.65
C LYS A 165 -22.42 42.76 -1.84
N LYS A 166 -21.80 42.29 -2.92
CA LYS A 166 -21.70 43.03 -4.19
C LYS A 166 -22.92 42.78 -5.06
N LYS A 167 -23.24 43.75 -5.94
CA LYS A 167 -24.37 43.67 -6.89
C LYS A 167 -24.24 42.52 -7.89
N TYR A 168 -23.02 42.24 -8.34
CA TYR A 168 -22.72 41.21 -9.33
C TYR A 168 -21.83 40.12 -8.74
N SER A 169 -22.14 38.86 -9.08
CA SER A 169 -21.27 37.72 -8.79
C SER A 169 -20.13 37.63 -9.82
N HIS A 170 -19.09 36.83 -9.54
CA HIS A 170 -18.05 36.52 -10.53
C HIS A 170 -18.58 35.64 -11.68
N TYR A 171 -19.73 34.98 -11.52
CA TYR A 171 -20.32 34.19 -12.60
C TYR A 171 -20.96 35.12 -13.64
N PRO A 172 -20.65 34.97 -14.94
CA PRO A 172 -21.30 35.75 -15.99
C PRO A 172 -22.80 35.48 -15.99
N HIS A 173 -23.61 36.48 -15.65
CA HIS A 173 -25.05 36.43 -15.85
C HIS A 173 -25.36 36.45 -17.35
N HIS A 174 -25.29 35.29 -18.00
CA HIS A 174 -26.18 35.07 -19.13
C HIS A 174 -27.59 35.04 -18.54
N LEU A 175 -28.36 36.11 -18.76
CA LEU A 175 -29.78 36.30 -18.35
C LEU A 175 -29.97 37.03 -17.01
N ARG A 176 -29.83 38.36 -17.02
CA ARG A 176 -30.73 39.36 -16.38
C ARG A 176 -29.95 40.67 -16.33
N HIS A 177 -30.11 41.51 -17.34
CA HIS A 177 -29.80 42.94 -17.44
C HIS A 177 -29.19 43.23 -18.83
N PRO A 178 -29.96 43.83 -19.76
CA PRO A 178 -29.43 44.31 -21.02
C PRO A 178 -28.70 45.64 -20.77
N GLY A 179 -27.41 45.67 -21.05
CA GLY A 179 -26.58 46.88 -21.01
C GLY A 179 -25.38 46.72 -20.06
N GLU A 180 -24.18 46.74 -20.64
CA GLU A 180 -22.87 46.85 -19.97
C GLU A 180 -22.33 45.58 -19.27
N LEU A 181 -21.89 44.60 -20.06
CA LEU A 181 -20.87 43.66 -19.61
C LEU A 181 -19.70 43.64 -20.62
N PRO A 182 -18.44 43.73 -20.18
CA PRO A 182 -17.30 43.64 -21.07
C PRO A 182 -17.22 42.24 -21.71
N ASP A 183 -16.99 42.19 -23.03
CA ASP A 183 -16.86 40.96 -23.81
C ASP A 183 -15.64 40.16 -23.34
N GLY A 184 -15.85 39.23 -22.41
CA GLY A 184 -14.75 38.65 -21.66
C GLY A 184 -14.97 37.28 -21.06
N GLU A 185 -15.74 36.36 -21.68
CA GLU A 185 -15.56 34.91 -21.45
C GLU A 185 -16.35 34.05 -22.45
N GLY A 186 -15.63 33.25 -23.25
CA GLY A 186 -16.19 32.44 -24.34
C GLY A 186 -16.63 31.04 -23.93
N HIS A 187 -17.32 30.87 -22.79
CA HIS A 187 -17.70 29.54 -22.26
C HIS A 187 -18.51 28.69 -23.25
N ARG A 188 -19.41 29.32 -24.03
CA ARG A 188 -20.29 28.59 -24.96
C ARG A 188 -19.49 27.94 -26.10
N ARG A 189 -18.50 28.66 -26.64
CA ARG A 189 -17.62 28.18 -27.72
C ARG A 189 -16.56 27.22 -27.18
N ALA A 190 -16.02 27.47 -25.99
CA ALA A 190 -15.10 26.55 -25.32
C ALA A 190 -15.79 25.19 -25.04
N ARG A 191 -17.04 25.21 -24.57
CA ARG A 191 -17.81 23.98 -24.30
C ARG A 191 -18.06 23.13 -25.54
N GLU A 192 -18.31 23.77 -26.68
CA GLU A 192 -18.54 23.07 -27.95
C GLU A 192 -17.26 22.42 -28.49
N VAL A 193 -16.09 22.98 -28.20
CA VAL A 193 -14.79 22.51 -28.71
C VAL A 193 -14.08 21.56 -27.73
N GLU A 194 -14.19 21.80 -26.43
CA GLU A 194 -13.38 21.16 -25.38
C GLU A 194 -14.23 20.43 -24.34
N GLY A 195 -15.57 20.49 -24.45
CA GLY A 195 -16.50 19.74 -23.61
C GLY A 195 -17.01 20.48 -22.38
N VAL A 196 -17.77 19.78 -21.53
CA VAL A 196 -18.44 20.37 -20.36
C VAL A 196 -17.39 20.92 -19.37
N HIS A 197 -17.66 22.09 -18.79
CA HIS A 197 -16.76 22.89 -17.93
C HIS A 197 -15.58 23.57 -18.64
N ALA A 198 -15.47 23.48 -19.96
CA ALA A 198 -14.45 24.23 -20.69
C ALA A 198 -14.72 25.75 -20.65
N ALA A 199 -13.65 26.50 -20.39
CA ALA A 199 -13.60 27.95 -20.40
C ALA A 199 -12.38 28.38 -21.19
N ARG A 200 -12.55 29.31 -22.14
CA ARG A 200 -11.42 29.93 -22.83
C ARG A 200 -11.09 31.24 -22.14
N SER A 201 -9.84 31.35 -21.68
CA SER A 201 -9.28 32.62 -21.20
C SER A 201 -9.46 33.68 -22.29
N PRO A 202 -9.95 34.89 -21.97
CA PRO A 202 -9.93 35.99 -22.91
C PRO A 202 -8.46 36.22 -23.31
N ARG A 203 -8.16 36.16 -24.61
CA ARG A 203 -6.89 36.67 -25.11
C ARG A 203 -6.89 38.16 -24.85
N THR A 204 -5.90 38.67 -24.13
CA THR A 204 -5.60 40.09 -24.13
C THR A 204 -5.09 40.42 -25.54
N ASP A 205 -5.99 40.64 -26.49
CA ASP A 205 -5.66 41.30 -27.74
C ASP A 205 -5.42 42.78 -27.40
N SER A 206 -4.31 43.05 -26.70
CA SER A 206 -3.64 44.34 -26.79
C SER A 206 -3.13 44.45 -28.22
N LEU A 207 -4.01 44.91 -29.10
CA LEU A 207 -3.69 45.43 -30.41
C LEU A 207 -2.56 46.45 -30.21
N CYS A 208 -1.33 46.04 -30.52
CA CYS A 208 -0.23 46.95 -30.78
C CYS A 208 -0.49 47.59 -32.15
N GLU A 209 -1.42 48.53 -32.19
CA GLU A 209 -1.72 49.40 -33.34
C GLU A 209 -0.70 50.57 -33.36
N ALA A 210 0.60 50.25 -33.41
CA ALA A 210 1.67 51.26 -33.43
C ALA A 210 2.75 50.99 -34.49
N CYS A 211 2.43 50.27 -35.57
CA CYS A 211 3.29 50.13 -36.75
C CYS A 211 2.47 50.18 -38.04
N ALA A 212 1.74 51.27 -38.26
CA ALA A 212 1.28 51.69 -39.58
C ALA A 212 0.89 53.17 -39.54
N HIS A 213 1.89 54.06 -39.61
CA HIS A 213 1.89 55.30 -40.40
C HIS A 213 3.27 55.93 -40.39
#